data_AF-A0A2D9RGX8-F1
#
_entry.id   AF-A0A2D9RGX8-F1
#
_cell.length_a   1.000
_cell.length_b   1.000
_cell.length_c   1.000
_cell.angle_alpha   90.00
_cell.angle_beta   90.00
_cell.angle_gamma   90.00
#
_symmetry.space_group_name_H-M   'P 1'
#
loop_
_entity.id
_entity.type
_entity.pdbx_description
1 polymer ?
#
loop_
_entity_poly.entity_id
_entity_poly.type
_entity_poly.pdbx_seq_one_letter_code
_entity_poly.pdbx_strand_id
1 'polypeptide(L)'
;MLKLGLAGISLFGLSSLISGQASAFCDHDQFTEPVANAYADYETQLFTDADPQALLAILDPILAMELNCFELGTIAFLKSSLLTTLEDDRAAAEAMETALEADYMLRSERRNALKALGELYYGFDKRAALRSFERWESAGGIPDVGESLRMANLYQDTGKYQKAFEYAEIAYREATFPDDKFAADDLMNAAQKRMLGQ
;
A
#
# COMPACT_ATOMS: atom_id res chain seq x y z
N MET A 1 27.87 -6.09 -4.97
CA MET A 1 26.88 -6.58 -5.94
C MET A 1 25.77 -7.28 -5.16
N LEU A 2 24.89 -6.48 -4.57
CA LEU A 2 23.73 -6.97 -3.83
C LEU A 2 22.64 -7.25 -4.88
N LYS A 3 22.21 -8.51 -4.98
CA LYS A 3 21.16 -8.93 -5.89
C LYS A 3 19.85 -8.29 -5.43
N LEU A 4 19.32 -7.35 -6.22
CA LEU A 4 17.89 -7.03 -6.21
C LEU A 4 17.13 -8.33 -6.47
N GLY A 5 16.48 -8.83 -5.45
CA GLY A 5 15.80 -10.09 -5.52
C GLY A 5 14.92 -10.26 -4.30
N LEU A 6 13.90 -9.42 -4.17
CA LEU A 6 12.66 -9.75 -3.47
C LEU A 6 11.59 -8.68 -3.77
N ALA A 7 10.47 -9.18 -4.29
CA ALA A 7 9.14 -8.57 -4.32
C ALA A 7 8.95 -7.22 -5.05
N GLY A 8 8.87 -7.29 -6.39
CA GLY A 8 7.60 -7.02 -7.09
C GLY A 8 6.89 -5.67 -6.96
N ILE A 9 7.50 -4.62 -6.41
CA ILE A 9 7.01 -3.25 -6.59
C ILE A 9 7.71 -2.69 -7.83
N SER A 10 7.09 -2.91 -8.99
CA SER A 10 7.48 -2.22 -10.22
C SER A 10 7.31 -0.71 -10.01
N LEU A 11 8.38 -0.03 -9.62
CA LEU A 11 8.53 1.43 -9.63
C LEU A 11 8.37 2.04 -11.04
N PHE A 12 8.16 1.21 -12.07
CA PHE A 12 8.02 1.59 -13.48
C PHE A 12 6.60 1.98 -13.93
N GLY A 13 5.72 2.39 -13.00
CA GLY A 13 4.33 2.74 -13.31
C GLY A 13 4.00 4.23 -13.47
N LEU A 14 4.89 5.16 -13.08
CA LEU A 14 4.53 6.59 -13.08
C LEU A 14 4.55 7.25 -14.47
N SER A 15 5.24 6.66 -15.46
CA SER A 15 5.36 7.25 -16.80
C SER A 15 4.04 7.26 -17.61
N SER A 16 3.00 6.54 -17.17
CA SER A 16 1.68 6.52 -17.82
C SER A 16 0.66 7.48 -17.19
N LEU A 17 1.03 8.27 -16.18
CA LEU A 17 0.10 9.16 -15.48
C LEU A 17 -0.29 10.43 -16.26
N ILE A 18 0.32 10.71 -17.41
CA ILE A 18 0.18 12.01 -18.10
C ILE A 18 -0.95 12.02 -19.15
N SER A 19 -1.86 11.03 -19.16
CA SER A 19 -3.05 11.16 -20.02
C SER A 19 -4.26 10.37 -19.56
N GLY A 20 -5.26 11.09 -19.06
CA GLY A 20 -6.66 10.75 -19.33
C GLY A 20 -7.36 9.97 -18.23
N GLN A 21 -7.55 10.64 -17.09
CA GLN A 21 -8.86 10.98 -16.52
C GLN A 21 -8.57 11.46 -15.11
N ALA A 22 -8.74 12.76 -14.85
CA ALA A 22 -8.80 13.26 -13.48
C ALA A 22 -9.72 12.33 -12.67
N SER A 23 -9.28 11.95 -11.47
CA SER A 23 -10.21 11.36 -10.50
C SER A 23 -11.39 12.33 -10.37
N ALA A 24 -12.57 11.84 -9.98
CA ALA A 24 -13.75 12.71 -9.85
C ALA A 24 -13.62 13.82 -8.78
N PHE A 25 -12.45 13.98 -8.15
CA PHE A 25 -12.26 14.72 -6.91
C PHE A 25 -11.02 15.64 -6.87
N CYS A 26 -10.01 15.41 -7.72
CA CYS A 26 -8.89 16.35 -7.89
C CYS A 26 -9.00 17.04 -9.25
N ASP A 27 -9.27 18.35 -9.25
CA ASP A 27 -9.45 19.16 -10.47
C ASP A 27 -8.12 19.46 -11.21
N HIS A 28 -7.00 18.99 -10.67
CA HIS A 28 -5.67 19.13 -11.25
C HIS A 28 -5.15 17.77 -11.69
N ASP A 29 -4.50 17.72 -12.85
CA ASP A 29 -3.87 16.52 -13.40
C ASP A 29 -2.43 16.78 -13.90
N GLN A 30 -1.88 17.94 -13.54
CA GLN A 30 -0.55 18.38 -13.97
C GLN A 30 0.18 19.15 -12.87
N PHE A 31 1.51 19.11 -12.96
CA PHE A 31 2.38 19.96 -12.16
C PHE A 31 2.29 21.43 -12.61
N THR A 32 2.31 22.32 -11.63
CA THR A 32 2.60 23.74 -11.81
C THR A 32 4.07 23.92 -12.18
N GLU A 33 4.41 25.00 -12.87
CA GLU A 33 5.77 25.23 -13.37
C GLU A 33 6.86 25.16 -12.27
N PRO A 34 6.71 25.79 -11.09
CA PRO A 34 7.73 25.72 -10.04
C PRO A 34 7.97 24.28 -9.54
N VAL A 35 6.89 23.51 -9.39
CA VAL A 35 6.94 22.13 -8.89
C VAL A 35 7.45 21.19 -9.98
N ALA A 36 7.04 21.39 -11.24
CA ALA A 36 7.51 20.61 -12.39
C ALA A 36 9.04 20.70 -12.55
N ASN A 37 9.60 21.90 -12.38
CA ASN A 37 11.05 22.10 -12.44
C ASN A 37 11.79 21.33 -11.33
N ALA A 38 11.27 21.38 -10.09
CA ALA A 38 11.86 20.64 -8.98
C ALA A 38 11.68 19.11 -9.13
N TYR A 39 10.55 18.68 -9.68
CA TYR A 39 10.29 17.27 -9.99
C TYR A 39 11.21 16.76 -11.12
N ALA A 40 11.54 17.58 -12.11
CA ALA A 40 12.49 17.20 -13.16
C ALA A 40 13.90 16.94 -12.61
N ASP A 41 14.33 17.66 -11.56
CA ASP A 41 15.58 17.38 -10.85
C ASP A 41 15.53 16.00 -10.16
N TYR A 42 14.39 15.66 -9.53
CA TYR A 42 14.17 14.33 -8.96
C TYR A 42 14.28 13.23 -10.02
N GLU A 43 13.58 13.37 -11.15
CA GLU A 43 13.64 12.39 -12.24
C GLU A 43 15.06 12.24 -12.80
N THR A 44 15.78 13.35 -12.97
CA THR A 44 17.16 13.34 -13.44
C THR A 44 18.06 12.51 -12.52
N GLN A 45 17.92 12.69 -11.20
CA GLN A 45 18.70 11.93 -10.23
C GLN A 45 18.32 10.45 -10.22
N LEU A 46 17.03 10.13 -10.36
CA LEU A 46 16.53 8.76 -10.46
C LEU A 46 17.18 8.01 -11.65
N PHE A 47 17.35 8.66 -12.80
CA PHE A 47 18.01 8.08 -13.98
C PHE A 47 19.54 7.91 -13.83
N THR A 48 20.15 8.49 -12.80
CA THR A 48 21.57 8.35 -12.50
C THR A 48 21.88 7.29 -11.44
N ASP A 49 20.91 6.43 -11.13
CA ASP A 49 21.00 5.43 -10.06
C ASP A 49 21.34 6.05 -8.68
N ALA A 50 20.81 7.25 -8.42
CA ALA A 50 20.94 7.88 -7.10
C ALA A 50 20.38 6.98 -6.01
N ASP A 51 21.03 6.96 -4.85
CA ASP A 51 20.54 6.15 -3.73
C ASP A 51 19.19 6.70 -3.21
N PRO A 52 18.34 5.84 -2.60
CA PRO A 52 17.02 6.27 -2.15
C PRO A 52 17.03 7.41 -1.13
N GLN A 53 18.10 7.55 -0.34
CA GLN A 53 18.22 8.62 0.66
C GLN A 53 18.48 9.98 -0.02
N ALA A 54 19.32 10.00 -1.05
CA ALA A 54 19.54 11.17 -1.88
C ALA A 54 18.26 11.61 -2.60
N LEU A 55 17.50 10.65 -3.13
CA LEU A 55 16.20 10.92 -3.77
C LEU A 55 15.18 11.50 -2.79
N LEU A 56 15.10 10.98 -1.56
CA LEU A 56 14.23 11.53 -0.53
C LEU A 56 14.57 12.99 -0.19
N ALA A 57 15.85 13.33 -0.13
CA ALA A 57 16.28 14.70 0.18
C ALA A 57 15.84 15.72 -0.89
N ILE A 58 15.57 15.28 -2.12
CA ILE A 58 15.02 16.13 -3.20
C ILE A 58 13.53 16.38 -3.01
N LEU A 59 12.78 15.42 -2.44
CA LEU A 59 11.34 15.54 -2.26
C LEU A 59 10.96 16.50 -1.12
N ASP A 60 11.79 16.60 -0.07
CA ASP A 60 11.50 17.46 1.09
C ASP A 60 11.30 18.94 0.74
N PRO A 61 12.13 19.62 -0.09
CA PRO A 61 11.86 20.99 -0.50
C PRO A 61 10.61 21.12 -1.39
N ILE A 62 10.24 20.09 -2.15
CA ILE A 62 9.00 20.10 -2.95
C ILE A 62 7.78 20.08 -2.04
N LEU A 63 7.79 19.23 -0.99
CA LEU A 63 6.71 19.14 -0.01
C LEU A 63 6.53 20.41 0.84
N ALA A 64 7.52 21.31 0.85
CA ALA A 64 7.43 22.62 1.51
C ALA A 64 6.82 23.72 0.62
N MET A 65 6.56 23.43 -0.66
CA MET A 65 5.90 24.34 -1.59
C MET A 65 4.38 24.34 -1.38
N GLU A 66 3.69 25.32 -1.96
CA GLU A 66 2.24 25.26 -2.12
C GLU A 66 1.93 24.25 -3.24
N LEU A 67 1.39 23.09 -2.87
CA LEU A 67 1.08 21.99 -3.78
C LEU A 67 -0.43 21.88 -3.99
N ASN A 68 -0.84 21.64 -5.23
CA ASN A 68 -2.20 21.18 -5.53
C ASN A 68 -2.37 19.69 -5.16
N CYS A 69 -3.60 19.17 -5.23
CA CYS A 69 -3.91 17.78 -4.88
C CYS A 69 -3.11 16.74 -5.69
N PHE A 70 -2.93 16.95 -6.99
CA PHE A 70 -2.16 16.05 -7.84
C PHE A 70 -0.68 16.04 -7.48
N GLU A 71 -0.10 17.21 -7.23
CA GLU A 71 1.30 17.35 -6.85
C GLU A 71 1.58 16.75 -5.48
N LEU A 72 0.77 17.11 -4.47
CA LEU A 72 0.88 16.55 -3.12
C LEU A 72 0.77 15.03 -3.16
N GLY A 73 -0.24 14.52 -3.85
CA GLY A 73 -0.48 13.10 -3.95
C GLY A 73 0.67 12.36 -4.63
N THR A 74 1.16 12.87 -5.75
CA THR A 74 2.27 12.29 -6.51
C THR A 74 3.56 12.28 -5.70
N ILE A 75 3.93 13.42 -5.10
CA ILE A 75 5.17 13.52 -4.32
C ILE A 75 5.10 12.66 -3.04
N ALA A 76 3.94 12.60 -2.38
CA ALA A 76 3.74 11.74 -1.21
C ALA A 76 3.83 10.24 -1.56
N PHE A 77 3.28 9.83 -2.72
CA PHE A 77 3.40 8.45 -3.20
C PHE A 77 4.85 8.05 -3.51
N LEU A 78 5.62 8.95 -4.14
CA LEU A 78 7.05 8.76 -4.40
C LEU A 78 7.84 8.64 -3.09
N LYS A 79 7.57 9.54 -2.13
CA LYS A 79 8.17 9.49 -0.80
C LYS A 79 7.89 8.17 -0.10
N SER A 80 6.64 7.70 -0.12
CA SER A 80 6.28 6.39 0.44
C SER A 80 7.09 5.26 -0.19
N SER A 81 7.19 5.23 -1.52
CA SER A 81 7.91 4.18 -2.24
C SER A 81 9.41 4.14 -1.92
N LEU A 82 10.04 5.31 -1.75
CA LEU A 82 11.43 5.40 -1.32
C LEU A 82 11.63 4.96 0.13
N LEU A 83 10.73 5.35 1.03
CA LEU A 83 10.77 4.94 2.44
C LEU A 83 10.58 3.43 2.60
N THR A 84 9.72 2.80 1.78
CA THR A 84 9.61 1.33 1.71
C THR A 84 10.93 0.69 1.30
N THR A 85 11.65 1.28 0.33
CA THR A 85 12.97 0.79 -0.10
C THR A 85 14.03 0.93 1.01
N LEU A 86 13.85 1.89 1.91
CA LEU A 86 14.71 2.12 3.08
C LEU A 86 14.23 1.36 4.33
N GLU A 87 13.21 0.50 4.19
CA GLU A 87 12.62 -0.30 5.29
C GLU A 87 12.06 0.57 6.44
N ASP A 88 11.69 1.82 6.17
CA ASP A 88 10.96 2.69 7.12
C ASP A 88 9.45 2.59 6.88
N ASP A 89 8.88 1.42 7.22
CA ASP A 89 7.47 1.12 6.98
C ASP A 89 6.51 2.12 7.64
N ARG A 90 6.91 2.70 8.79
CA ARG A 90 6.08 3.68 9.50
C ARG A 90 5.98 4.97 8.73
N ALA A 91 7.12 5.56 8.38
CA ALA A 91 7.12 6.80 7.60
C ALA A 91 6.55 6.57 6.19
N ALA A 92 6.80 5.40 5.59
CA ALA A 92 6.20 5.01 4.32
C ALA A 92 4.67 4.96 4.38
N ALA A 93 4.09 4.43 5.46
CA ALA A 93 2.64 4.38 5.65
C ALA A 93 2.06 5.79 5.79
N GLU A 94 2.68 6.67 6.56
CA GLU A 94 2.24 8.08 6.73
C GLU A 94 2.24 8.84 5.38
N ALA A 95 3.29 8.64 4.56
CA ALA A 95 3.36 9.21 3.24
C ALA A 95 2.30 8.62 2.28
N MET A 96 2.02 7.32 2.36
CA MET A 96 0.97 6.67 1.56
C MET A 96 -0.44 7.14 1.97
N GLU A 97 -0.69 7.37 3.26
CA GLU A 97 -1.94 7.98 3.72
C GLU A 97 -2.13 9.37 3.11
N THR A 98 -1.08 10.21 3.15
CA THR A 98 -1.11 11.54 2.51
C THR A 98 -1.44 11.43 1.02
N ALA A 99 -0.83 10.48 0.31
CA ALA A 99 -1.10 10.25 -1.11
C ALA A 99 -2.56 9.82 -1.39
N LEU A 100 -3.11 8.95 -0.53
CA LEU A 100 -4.51 8.51 -0.61
C LEU A 100 -5.50 9.61 -0.22
N GLU A 101 -5.12 10.54 0.67
CA GLU A 101 -5.97 11.68 1.07
C GLU A 101 -6.03 12.77 0.01
N ALA A 102 -4.97 12.92 -0.79
CA ALA A 102 -4.92 13.87 -1.90
C ALA A 102 -5.91 13.54 -3.04
N ASP A 103 -6.48 12.33 -3.04
CA ASP A 103 -7.57 11.87 -3.92
C ASP A 103 -7.36 12.09 -5.44
N TYR A 104 -6.10 12.09 -5.88
CA TYR A 104 -5.70 12.25 -7.29
C TYR A 104 -5.69 10.94 -8.10
N MET A 105 -5.60 9.80 -7.41
CA MET A 105 -5.42 8.48 -8.02
C MET A 105 -6.66 8.00 -8.77
N LEU A 106 -6.47 7.28 -9.88
CA LEU A 106 -7.54 6.50 -10.50
C LEU A 106 -8.05 5.42 -9.54
N ARG A 107 -9.30 4.96 -9.74
CA ARG A 107 -9.92 3.94 -8.86
C ARG A 107 -9.07 2.68 -8.69
N SER A 108 -8.47 2.19 -9.76
CA SER A 108 -7.61 1.00 -9.73
C SER A 108 -6.30 1.24 -8.97
N GLU A 109 -5.70 2.42 -9.12
CA GLU A 109 -4.47 2.82 -8.45
C GLU A 109 -4.73 3.01 -6.96
N ARG A 110 -5.82 3.71 -6.61
CA ARG A 110 -6.28 3.87 -5.24
C ARG A 110 -6.47 2.51 -4.55
N ARG A 111 -7.12 1.56 -5.23
CA ARG A 111 -7.27 0.19 -4.72
C ARG A 111 -5.90 -0.44 -4.45
N ASN A 112 -4.96 -0.37 -5.38
CA ASN A 112 -3.62 -0.93 -5.18
C ASN A 112 -2.86 -0.24 -4.04
N ALA A 113 -2.96 1.09 -3.91
CA ALA A 113 -2.38 1.87 -2.82
C ALA A 113 -2.98 1.50 -1.46
N LEU A 114 -4.29 1.22 -1.37
CA LEU A 114 -4.92 0.72 -0.14
C LEU A 114 -4.38 -0.65 0.28
N LYS A 115 -4.12 -1.54 -0.68
CA LYS A 115 -3.47 -2.82 -0.41
C LYS A 115 -2.06 -2.60 0.13
N ALA A 116 -1.24 -1.80 -0.58
CA ALA A 116 0.13 -1.49 -0.15
C ALA A 116 0.17 -0.84 1.25
N LEU A 117 -0.77 0.07 1.55
CA LEU A 117 -0.91 0.66 2.88
C LEU A 117 -1.19 -0.41 3.96
N GLY A 118 -2.05 -1.38 3.65
CA GLY A 118 -2.30 -2.51 4.56
C GLY A 118 -1.05 -3.35 4.83
N GLU A 119 -0.19 -3.52 3.82
CA GLU A 119 1.08 -4.24 3.92
C GLU A 119 2.09 -3.49 4.80
N LEU A 120 2.24 -2.18 4.58
CA LEU A 120 3.10 -1.33 5.41
C LEU A 120 2.70 -1.40 6.89
N TYR A 121 1.40 -1.26 7.20
CA TYR A 121 0.94 -1.36 8.58
C TYR A 121 1.07 -2.75 9.19
N TYR A 122 1.15 -3.80 8.38
CA TYR A 122 1.04 -5.18 8.87
C TYR A 122 2.09 -5.50 9.94
N GLY A 123 3.31 -4.94 9.83
CA GLY A 123 4.40 -5.17 10.77
C GLY A 123 4.21 -4.51 12.14
N PHE A 124 3.53 -3.36 12.22
CA PHE A 124 3.60 -2.49 13.41
C PHE A 124 2.26 -1.96 13.93
N ASP A 125 1.18 -1.99 13.15
CA ASP A 125 -0.17 -1.62 13.60
C ASP A 125 -1.24 -2.50 12.93
N LYS A 126 -1.60 -3.58 13.63
CA LYS A 126 -2.59 -4.56 13.15
C LYS A 126 -3.98 -3.96 12.92
N ARG A 127 -4.37 -2.93 13.69
CA ARG A 127 -5.69 -2.29 13.53
C ARG A 127 -5.70 -1.41 12.29
N ALA A 128 -4.63 -0.66 12.05
CA ALA A 128 -4.50 0.14 10.84
C ALA A 128 -4.41 -0.75 9.60
N ALA A 129 -3.62 -1.83 9.66
CA ALA A 129 -3.52 -2.82 8.58
C ALA A 129 -4.89 -3.39 8.21
N LEU A 130 -5.66 -3.84 9.21
CA LEU A 130 -7.00 -4.38 8.98
C LEU A 130 -7.93 -3.35 8.31
N ARG A 131 -7.95 -2.10 8.79
CA ARG A 131 -8.76 -1.04 8.18
C ARG A 131 -8.38 -0.80 6.72
N SER A 132 -7.09 -0.82 6.39
CA SER A 132 -6.61 -0.63 5.03
C SER A 132 -7.02 -1.78 4.11
N PHE A 133 -6.93 -3.04 4.56
CA PHE A 133 -7.43 -4.19 3.79
C PHE A 133 -8.96 -4.18 3.63
N GLU A 134 -9.72 -3.81 4.67
CA GLU A 134 -11.18 -3.64 4.59
C GLU A 134 -11.56 -2.55 3.55
N ARG A 135 -10.81 -1.43 3.51
CA ARG A 135 -10.98 -0.38 2.49
C ARG A 135 -10.60 -0.86 1.09
N TRP A 136 -9.53 -1.64 0.96
CA TRP A 136 -9.09 -2.24 -0.31
C TRP A 136 -10.17 -3.16 -0.90
N GLU A 137 -10.72 -4.06 -0.10
CA GLU A 137 -11.80 -4.96 -0.52
C GLU A 137 -13.06 -4.18 -0.90
N SER A 138 -13.42 -3.16 -0.11
CA SER A 138 -14.54 -2.26 -0.42
C SER A 138 -14.33 -1.49 -1.75
N ALA A 139 -13.08 -1.27 -2.16
CA ALA A 139 -12.72 -0.68 -3.44
C ALA A 139 -12.68 -1.70 -4.59
N GLY A 140 -13.20 -2.91 -4.39
CA GLY A 140 -13.21 -4.00 -5.36
C GLY A 140 -11.90 -4.81 -5.38
N GLY A 141 -11.14 -4.79 -4.28
CA GLY A 141 -10.08 -5.75 -4.03
C GLY A 141 -10.67 -7.14 -3.82
N ILE A 142 -10.04 -8.16 -4.39
CA ILE A 142 -10.42 -9.55 -4.22
C ILE A 142 -9.21 -10.25 -3.59
N PRO A 143 -9.31 -10.69 -2.32
CA PRO A 143 -8.26 -11.44 -1.65
C PRO A 143 -7.94 -12.74 -2.39
N ASP A 144 -6.66 -13.01 -2.62
CA ASP A 144 -6.18 -14.36 -2.89
C ASP A 144 -6.05 -15.17 -1.59
N VAL A 145 -5.49 -16.38 -1.68
CA VAL A 145 -5.27 -17.27 -0.53
C VAL A 145 -4.38 -16.60 0.53
N GLY A 146 -3.29 -15.97 0.12
CA GLY A 146 -2.34 -15.33 1.02
C GLY A 146 -2.96 -14.11 1.70
N GLU A 147 -3.72 -13.29 0.96
CA GLU A 147 -4.46 -12.17 1.52
C GLU A 147 -5.59 -12.61 2.44
N SER A 148 -6.29 -13.70 2.12
CA SER A 148 -7.32 -14.29 2.97
C SER A 148 -6.73 -14.77 4.30
N LEU A 149 -5.59 -15.48 4.26
CA LEU A 149 -4.85 -15.86 5.47
C LEU A 149 -4.38 -14.63 6.27
N ARG A 150 -3.90 -13.59 5.60
CA ARG A 150 -3.47 -12.34 6.25
C ARG A 150 -4.64 -11.64 6.94
N MET A 151 -5.79 -11.52 6.27
CA MET A 151 -7.00 -10.93 6.84
C MET A 151 -7.53 -11.77 8.00
N ALA A 152 -7.53 -13.10 7.88
CA ALA A 152 -7.90 -14.01 8.98
C ALA A 152 -7.05 -13.77 10.24
N ASN A 153 -5.72 -13.68 10.09
CA ASN A 153 -4.81 -13.32 11.18
C ASN A 153 -5.14 -11.95 11.79
N LEU A 154 -5.35 -10.92 10.96
CA LEU A 154 -5.69 -9.57 11.45
C LEU A 154 -7.03 -9.53 12.20
N TYR A 155 -8.04 -10.24 11.72
CA TYR A 155 -9.31 -10.36 12.43
C TYR A 155 -9.16 -11.12 13.74
N GLN A 156 -8.33 -12.16 13.79
CA GLN A 156 -8.03 -12.89 15.02
C GLN A 156 -7.31 -12.00 16.04
N ASP A 157 -6.27 -11.29 15.63
CA ASP A 157 -5.48 -10.37 16.47
C ASP A 157 -6.32 -9.20 17.02
N THR A 158 -7.36 -8.81 16.28
CA THR A 158 -8.29 -7.74 16.68
C THR A 158 -9.54 -8.24 17.40
N GLY A 159 -9.61 -9.54 17.72
CA GLY A 159 -10.70 -10.15 18.49
C GLY A 159 -12.01 -10.34 17.73
N LYS A 160 -11.99 -10.21 16.40
CA LYS A 160 -13.15 -10.40 15.50
C LYS A 160 -13.18 -11.85 14.98
N TYR A 161 -13.30 -12.81 15.89
CA TYR A 161 -13.09 -14.24 15.59
C TYR A 161 -14.03 -14.83 14.52
N GLN A 162 -15.29 -14.37 14.45
CA GLN A 162 -16.23 -14.82 13.41
C GLN A 162 -15.70 -14.51 12.00
N LYS A 163 -15.23 -13.26 11.78
CA LYS A 163 -14.61 -12.89 10.51
C LYS A 163 -13.28 -13.61 10.29
N ALA A 164 -12.49 -13.82 11.34
CA ALA A 164 -11.25 -14.60 11.23
C ALA A 164 -11.50 -16.00 10.65
N PHE A 165 -12.55 -16.68 11.16
CA PHE A 165 -12.99 -17.98 10.65
C PHE A 165 -13.42 -17.91 9.18
N GLU A 166 -14.24 -16.92 8.80
CA GLU A 166 -14.74 -16.75 7.44
C GLU A 166 -13.61 -16.61 6.40
N TYR A 167 -12.60 -15.77 6.67
CA TYR A 167 -11.47 -15.61 5.76
C TYR A 167 -10.52 -16.83 5.76
N ALA A 168 -10.35 -17.50 6.90
CA ALA A 168 -9.58 -18.74 6.95
C ALA A 168 -10.28 -19.84 6.13
N GLU A 169 -11.61 -19.92 6.17
CA GLU A 169 -12.38 -20.86 5.37
C GLU A 169 -12.27 -20.57 3.86
N ILE A 170 -12.30 -19.29 3.45
CA ILE A 170 -12.02 -18.88 2.06
C ILE A 170 -10.64 -19.37 1.64
N ALA A 171 -9.60 -19.07 2.42
CA ALA A 171 -8.24 -19.52 2.15
C ALA A 171 -8.14 -21.04 2.03
N TYR A 172 -8.77 -21.79 2.94
CA TYR A 172 -8.76 -23.26 2.92
C TYR A 172 -9.37 -23.84 1.63
N ARG A 173 -10.50 -23.28 1.19
CA ARG A 173 -11.20 -23.73 -0.03
C ARG A 173 -10.39 -23.45 -1.29
N GLU A 174 -9.75 -22.29 -1.34
CA GLU A 174 -9.03 -21.81 -2.53
C GLU A 174 -7.57 -22.30 -2.59
N ALA A 175 -7.00 -22.69 -1.45
CA ALA A 175 -5.64 -23.18 -1.35
C ALA A 175 -5.40 -24.39 -2.24
N THR A 176 -4.36 -24.28 -3.08
CA THR A 176 -3.86 -25.38 -3.92
C THR A 176 -2.64 -26.07 -3.31
N PHE A 177 -1.98 -25.42 -2.33
CA PHE A 177 -0.83 -25.96 -1.61
C PHE A 177 -1.24 -26.51 -0.23
N PRO A 178 -0.64 -27.64 0.22
CA PRO A 178 -0.92 -28.20 1.55
C PRO A 178 -0.63 -27.25 2.71
N ASP A 179 0.43 -26.45 2.61
CA ASP A 179 0.86 -25.55 3.70
C ASP A 179 -0.17 -24.44 3.94
N ASP A 180 -0.75 -23.88 2.89
CA ASP A 180 -1.82 -22.89 3.00
C ASP A 180 -3.09 -23.49 3.60
N LYS A 181 -3.43 -24.73 3.24
CA LYS A 181 -4.56 -25.45 3.85
C LYS A 181 -4.33 -25.69 5.33
N PHE A 182 -3.11 -26.09 5.71
CA PHE A 182 -2.75 -26.30 7.09
C PHE A 182 -2.85 -24.99 7.89
N ALA A 183 -2.28 -23.89 7.36
CA ALA A 183 -2.37 -22.57 7.99
C ALA A 183 -3.83 -22.10 8.15
N ALA A 184 -4.67 -22.34 7.14
CA ALA A 184 -6.09 -22.01 7.20
C ALA A 184 -6.84 -22.84 8.25
N ASP A 185 -6.58 -24.15 8.32
CA ASP A 185 -7.20 -25.04 9.32
C ASP A 185 -6.83 -24.64 10.75
N ASP A 186 -5.56 -24.32 11.00
CA ASP A 186 -5.10 -23.82 12.29
C ASP A 186 -5.83 -22.54 12.71
N LEU A 187 -6.02 -21.60 11.78
CA LEU A 187 -6.75 -20.35 12.03
C LEU A 187 -8.24 -20.58 12.29
N MET A 188 -8.89 -21.46 11.52
CA MET A 188 -10.30 -21.83 11.75
C MET A 188 -10.48 -22.45 13.14
N ASN A 189 -9.62 -23.41 13.51
CA ASN A 189 -9.65 -24.07 14.80
C ASN A 189 -9.40 -23.09 15.96
N ALA A 190 -8.45 -22.17 15.82
CA ALA A 190 -8.15 -21.15 16.80
C ALA A 190 -9.33 -20.18 16.99
N ALA A 191 -9.90 -19.67 15.90
CA ALA A 191 -11.06 -18.78 15.92
C ALA A 191 -12.28 -19.46 16.57
N GLN A 192 -12.54 -20.72 16.24
CA GLN A 192 -13.66 -21.48 16.80
C GLN A 192 -13.54 -21.67 18.32
N LYS A 193 -12.36 -22.03 18.83
CA LYS A 193 -12.12 -22.13 20.28
C LYS A 193 -12.43 -20.83 21.00
N ARG A 194 -11.94 -19.70 20.45
CA ARG A 194 -12.18 -18.37 21.02
C ARG A 194 -13.67 -17.99 21.03
N MET A 195 -14.41 -18.30 19.97
CA MET A 195 -15.86 -18.06 19.93
C MET A 195 -16.63 -18.90 20.98
N LEU A 196 -16.13 -20.10 21.30
CA LEU A 196 -16.70 -20.98 22.33
C LEU A 196 -16.26 -20.63 23.76
N GLY A 197 -15.41 -19.60 23.94
CA GLY A 197 -14.88 -19.20 25.24
C GLY A 197 -13.84 -20.17 25.81
N GLN A 198 -13.17 -20.94 24.95
CA GLN A 198 -12.13 -21.91 25.30
C GLN A 198 -10.71 -21.35 25.15
#